data_AF-A0A8B8QKZ1-F1
#
_entry.id   AF-A0A8B8QKZ1-F1
#
_cell.length_a   1.000
_cell.length_b   1.000
_cell.length_c   1.000
_cell.angle_alpha   90.00
_cell.angle_beta   90.00
_cell.angle_gamma   90.00
#
_symmetry.space_group_name_H-M   'P 1'
#
loop_
_entity.id
_entity.type
_entity.pdbx_description
1 polymer ?
#
loop_
_entity_poly.entity_id
_entity_poly.type
_entity_poly.pdbx_seq_one_letter_code
_entity_poly.pdbx_strand_id
1 'polypeptide(L)'
;MSVEDYIWTMYFDGAVNLSGLGIGAVLISPGCQHYPVAAKLVFPCTNNIGEYEACILGLQATIDMGVIRLKVFGDSALIIFQTVGEWKMQDAKLLPYHEYLKELVEELDNISFSYLSRTNNQFATALATLSSMLQVTDRLEIEPLKIEVSRRPVYCMALTDEPDGKPWYHDTKIYIQKQGFPKESTASDQRYIRKMASKFFLSGESLYK
;
A
#
# COMPACT_ATOMS: atom_id res chain seq x y z
N MET A 1 13.06 23.07 -7.39
CA MET A 1 12.20 22.26 -6.50
C MET A 1 10.97 23.10 -6.23
N SER A 2 9.82 22.67 -6.71
CA SER A 2 8.58 23.46 -6.62
C SER A 2 7.96 23.27 -5.24
N VAL A 3 7.03 24.16 -4.87
CA VAL A 3 6.28 24.14 -3.61
C VAL A 3 5.44 22.85 -3.45
N GLU A 4 5.28 22.05 -4.49
CA GLU A 4 4.59 20.75 -4.49
C GLU A 4 5.46 19.59 -4.00
N ASP A 5 6.79 19.74 -4.00
CA ASP A 5 7.75 18.66 -3.69
C ASP A 5 7.73 18.21 -2.20
N TYR A 6 6.93 18.85 -1.33
CA TYR A 6 6.91 18.61 0.12
C TYR A 6 5.51 18.40 0.72
N ILE A 7 4.48 18.22 -0.11
CA ILE A 7 3.11 18.06 0.39
C ILE A 7 2.81 16.59 0.67
N TRP A 8 2.38 16.29 1.89
CA TRP A 8 1.91 14.96 2.26
C TRP A 8 0.46 14.76 1.81
N THR A 9 0.08 13.51 1.59
CA THR A 9 -1.29 13.13 1.26
C THR A 9 -1.84 12.17 2.30
N MET A 10 -3.06 12.40 2.76
CA MET A 10 -3.79 11.51 3.66
C MET A 10 -5.07 11.01 3.00
N TYR A 11 -5.36 9.73 3.17
CA TYR A 11 -6.66 9.13 2.88
C TYR A 11 -7.24 8.56 4.17
N PHE A 12 -8.54 8.69 4.41
CA PHE A 12 -9.22 8.10 5.57
C PHE A 12 -10.55 7.46 5.16
N ASP A 13 -10.99 6.46 5.92
CA ASP A 13 -12.31 5.84 5.78
C ASP A 13 -12.74 5.13 7.08
N GLY A 14 -14.04 5.04 7.28
CA GLY A 14 -14.69 4.25 8.34
C GLY A 14 -15.36 2.99 7.80
N ALA A 15 -15.38 1.91 8.58
CA ALA A 15 -16.06 0.68 8.23
C ALA A 15 -16.97 0.20 9.38
N VAL A 16 -18.24 0.00 9.04
CA VAL A 16 -19.24 -0.63 9.91
C VAL A 16 -19.69 -1.94 9.27
N ASN A 17 -19.44 -3.07 9.92
CA ASN A 17 -19.88 -4.38 9.45
C ASN A 17 -20.25 -5.33 10.60
N LEU A 18 -20.63 -6.57 10.28
CA LEU A 18 -21.04 -7.59 11.26
C LEU A 18 -19.95 -7.92 12.31
N SER A 19 -18.68 -7.72 11.98
CA SER A 19 -17.54 -7.97 12.88
C SER A 19 -17.25 -6.80 13.83
N GLY A 20 -17.83 -5.64 13.55
CA GLY A 20 -17.73 -4.45 14.38
C GLY A 20 -17.39 -3.20 13.57
N LEU A 21 -16.73 -2.27 14.27
CA LEU A 21 -16.46 -0.91 13.82
C LEU A 21 -14.96 -0.73 13.72
N GLY A 22 -14.47 -0.33 12.56
CA GLY A 22 -13.06 -0.08 12.32
C GLY A 22 -12.87 1.21 11.56
N ILE A 23 -11.73 1.84 11.78
CA ILE A 23 -11.30 3.05 11.08
C ILE A 23 -9.91 2.83 10.52
N GLY A 24 -9.60 3.53 9.43
CA GLY A 24 -8.32 3.44 8.76
C GLY A 24 -7.95 4.76 8.10
N ALA A 25 -6.67 5.08 8.16
CA ALA A 25 -6.06 6.17 7.42
C ALA A 25 -4.72 5.73 6.82
N VAL A 26 -4.30 6.36 5.73
CA VAL A 26 -2.96 6.18 5.17
C VAL A 26 -2.36 7.53 4.84
N LEU A 27 -1.17 7.78 5.39
CA LEU A 27 -0.35 8.94 5.08
C LEU A 27 0.66 8.55 4.01
N ILE A 28 0.84 9.41 3.02
CA ILE A 28 1.79 9.23 1.92
C ILE A 28 2.71 10.43 1.90
N SER A 29 4.00 10.16 2.12
CA SER A 29 5.04 11.18 2.00
C SER A 29 5.25 11.61 0.55
N PRO A 30 5.88 12.77 0.31
CA PRO A 30 6.29 13.19 -1.03
C PRO A 30 7.20 12.17 -1.75
N GLY A 31 7.95 11.37 -0.99
CA GLY A 31 8.77 10.27 -1.52
C GLY A 31 8.00 8.98 -1.83
N CYS A 32 6.67 9.02 -1.87
CA CYS A 32 5.77 7.88 -2.08
C CYS A 32 5.90 6.75 -1.04
N GLN A 33 6.44 7.04 0.15
CA GLN A 33 6.37 6.11 1.28
C GLN A 33 4.98 6.20 1.93
N HIS A 34 4.34 5.04 2.11
CA HIS A 34 3.02 4.91 2.75
C HIS A 34 3.17 4.54 4.23
N TYR A 35 2.34 5.14 5.07
CA TYR A 35 2.25 4.93 6.51
C TYR A 35 0.78 4.64 6.86
N PRO A 36 0.38 3.35 6.87
CA PRO A 36 -0.98 2.96 7.24
C PRO A 36 -1.18 3.07 8.75
N VAL A 37 -2.33 3.58 9.15
CA VAL A 37 -2.79 3.67 10.55
C VAL A 37 -4.22 3.14 10.60
N ALA A 38 -4.54 2.32 11.59
CA ALA A 38 -5.88 1.76 11.71
C ALA A 38 -6.22 1.46 13.17
N ALA A 39 -7.49 1.58 13.54
CA ALA A 39 -7.96 1.29 14.89
C ALA A 39 -9.33 0.61 14.87
N LYS A 40 -9.57 -0.25 15.85
CA LYS A 40 -10.90 -0.81 16.11
C LYS A 40 -11.62 0.06 17.13
N LEU A 41 -12.85 0.45 16.82
CA LEU A 41 -13.71 1.15 17.76
C LEU A 41 -14.50 0.13 18.59
N VAL A 42 -14.38 0.23 19.91
CA VAL A 42 -15.04 -0.66 20.89
C VAL A 42 -16.22 0.01 21.58
N PHE A 43 -16.73 1.07 20.98
CA PHE A 43 -17.92 1.80 21.41
C PHE A 43 -18.92 1.92 20.25
N PRO A 44 -20.22 2.11 20.52
CA PRO A 44 -21.21 2.28 19.47
C PRO A 44 -20.95 3.55 18.66
N CYS A 45 -20.83 3.43 17.34
CA CYS A 45 -20.74 4.59 16.45
C CYS A 45 -21.68 4.43 15.23
N THR A 46 -22.13 5.57 14.70
CA THR A 46 -22.79 5.63 13.39
C THR A 46 -21.73 5.72 12.30
N ASN A 47 -22.12 5.53 11.04
CA ASN A 47 -21.19 5.69 9.93
C ASN A 47 -20.50 7.07 9.93
N ASN A 48 -21.28 8.15 10.10
CA ASN A 48 -20.74 9.51 10.16
C ASN A 48 -19.74 9.72 11.32
N ILE A 49 -19.99 9.12 12.49
CA ILE A 49 -19.05 9.18 13.61
C ILE A 49 -17.77 8.42 13.27
N GLY A 50 -17.89 7.21 12.69
CA GLY A 50 -16.73 6.42 12.25
C GLY A 50 -15.85 7.16 11.23
N GLU A 51 -16.45 7.91 10.32
CA GLU A 51 -15.73 8.75 9.35
C GLU A 51 -14.96 9.90 10.04
N TYR A 52 -15.56 10.53 11.06
CA TYR A 52 -14.89 11.57 11.85
C TYR A 52 -13.71 10.99 12.62
N GLU A 53 -13.93 9.86 13.30
CA GLU A 53 -12.90 9.12 14.03
C GLU A 53 -11.72 8.73 13.11
N ALA A 54 -12.01 8.27 11.88
CA ALA A 54 -10.99 7.94 10.90
C ALA A 54 -10.16 9.15 10.46
N CYS A 55 -10.82 10.28 10.19
CA CYS A 55 -10.15 11.52 9.80
C CYS A 55 -9.26 12.04 10.93
N ILE A 56 -9.80 12.08 12.16
CA ILE A 56 -9.09 12.54 13.36
C ILE A 56 -7.87 11.66 13.66
N LEU A 57 -8.01 10.33 13.59
CA LEU A 57 -6.90 9.39 13.76
C LEU A 57 -5.76 9.68 12.77
N GLY A 58 -6.09 9.94 11.50
CA GLY A 58 -5.11 10.29 10.48
C GLY A 58 -4.43 11.64 10.73
N LEU A 59 -5.18 12.66 11.16
CA LEU A 59 -4.65 13.98 11.49
C LEU A 59 -3.70 13.93 12.70
N GLN A 60 -4.08 13.22 13.76
CA GLN A 60 -3.21 13.00 14.92
C GLN A 60 -1.90 12.33 14.51
N ALA A 61 -1.97 11.25 13.74
CA ALA A 61 -0.78 10.59 13.23
C ALA A 61 0.08 11.52 12.34
N THR A 62 -0.55 12.42 11.59
CA THR A 62 0.15 13.43 10.79
C THR A 62 0.94 14.39 11.67
N ILE A 63 0.30 14.91 12.71
CA ILE A 63 0.88 15.87 13.67
C ILE A 63 2.02 15.20 14.45
N ASP A 64 1.82 13.96 14.91
CA ASP A 64 2.84 13.17 15.61
C ASP A 64 4.10 12.94 14.75
N MET A 65 3.93 12.90 13.42
CA MET A 65 5.02 12.78 12.45
C MET A 65 5.70 14.13 12.13
N GLY A 66 5.24 15.24 12.70
CA GLY A 66 5.78 16.59 12.45
C GLY A 66 5.51 17.11 11.04
N VAL A 67 4.46 16.62 10.39
CA VAL A 67 4.06 17.06 9.05
C VAL A 67 3.29 18.38 9.18
N ILE A 68 3.65 19.37 8.37
CA ILE A 68 3.07 20.72 8.38
C ILE A 68 2.20 21.04 7.16
N ARG A 69 2.27 20.24 6.08
CA ARG A 69 1.55 20.48 4.82
C ARG A 69 0.87 19.22 4.32
N LEU A 70 -0.46 19.23 4.23
CA LEU A 70 -1.27 18.03 4.03
C LEU A 70 -2.42 18.23 3.03
N LYS A 71 -2.62 17.26 2.13
CA LYS A 71 -3.87 17.10 1.36
C LYS A 71 -4.66 15.94 1.94
N VAL A 72 -5.89 16.18 2.35
CA VAL A 72 -6.78 15.17 2.94
C VAL A 72 -7.83 14.76 1.93
N PHE A 73 -7.97 13.45 1.74
CA PHE A 73 -8.96 12.83 0.88
C PHE A 73 -9.83 11.85 1.67
N GLY A 74 -11.12 11.82 1.35
CA GLY A 74 -12.08 10.86 1.87
C GLY A 74 -13.33 10.83 1.00
N ASP A 75 -14.17 9.81 1.17
CA ASP A 75 -15.45 9.65 0.48
C ASP A 75 -16.66 10.12 1.32
N SER A 76 -16.41 10.61 2.54
CA SER A 76 -17.43 11.31 3.33
C SER A 76 -17.60 12.77 2.90
N ALA A 77 -18.53 13.00 1.97
CA ALA A 77 -18.92 14.35 1.55
C ALA A 77 -19.30 15.25 2.74
N LEU A 78 -19.95 14.68 3.77
CA LEU A 78 -20.36 15.41 4.97
C LEU A 78 -19.18 16.09 5.65
N ILE A 79 -18.12 15.32 5.97
CA ILE A 79 -16.94 15.84 6.66
C ILE A 79 -16.26 16.90 5.80
N ILE A 80 -16.11 16.61 4.51
CA ILE A 80 -15.38 17.51 3.59
C ILE A 80 -16.09 18.86 3.48
N PHE A 81 -17.40 18.88 3.24
CA PHE A 81 -18.13 20.12 3.10
C PHE A 81 -18.35 20.85 4.43
N GLN A 82 -18.41 20.14 5.56
CA GLN A 82 -18.46 20.78 6.88
C GLN A 82 -17.13 21.41 7.27
N THR A 83 -16.00 20.75 6.97
CA THR A 83 -14.65 21.26 7.28
C THR A 83 -14.27 22.43 6.39
N VAL A 84 -14.66 22.41 5.11
CA VAL A 84 -14.48 23.55 4.19
C VAL A 84 -15.45 24.72 4.50
N GLY A 85 -16.43 24.50 5.38
CA GLY A 85 -17.37 25.52 5.84
C GLY A 85 -18.55 25.78 4.88
N GLU A 86 -18.72 24.94 3.86
CA GLU A 86 -19.82 25.05 2.90
C GLU A 86 -21.15 24.55 3.50
N TRP A 87 -21.10 23.56 4.39
CA TRP A 87 -22.29 22.97 5.00
C TRP A 87 -22.36 23.31 6.50
N LYS A 88 -23.55 23.73 6.95
CA LYS A 88 -23.81 23.96 8.38
C LYS A 88 -24.01 22.64 9.10
N MET A 89 -23.39 22.51 10.26
CA MET A 89 -23.64 21.40 11.16
C MET A 89 -25.02 21.54 11.82
N GLN A 90 -25.84 20.50 11.72
CA GLN A 90 -27.15 20.42 12.37
C GLN A 90 -27.21 19.37 13.49
N ASP A 91 -26.33 18.36 13.46
CA ASP A 91 -26.31 17.29 14.45
C ASP A 91 -25.43 17.68 15.64
N ALA A 92 -26.07 17.91 16.79
CA ALA A 92 -25.38 18.23 18.04
C ALA A 92 -24.42 17.12 18.51
N LYS A 93 -24.62 15.87 18.07
CA LYS A 93 -23.71 14.75 18.41
C LYS A 93 -22.38 14.83 17.64
N LEU A 94 -22.36 15.49 16.49
CA LEU A 94 -21.15 15.64 15.66
C LEU A 94 -20.35 16.88 16.05
N LEU A 95 -20.92 17.80 16.82
CA LEU A 95 -20.28 19.05 17.22
C LEU A 95 -18.93 18.84 17.94
N PRO A 96 -18.81 17.94 18.93
CA PRO A 96 -17.53 17.73 19.60
C PRO A 96 -16.44 17.22 18.64
N TYR A 97 -16.80 16.35 17.69
CA TYR A 97 -15.86 15.82 16.71
C TYR A 97 -15.35 16.89 15.75
N HIS A 98 -16.24 17.80 15.34
CA HIS A 98 -15.88 18.88 14.43
C HIS A 98 -15.08 19.98 15.09
N GLU A 99 -15.38 20.32 16.34
CA GLU A 99 -14.55 21.24 17.14
C GLU A 99 -13.14 20.66 17.30
N TYR A 100 -13.02 19.40 17.70
CA TYR A 100 -11.72 18.76 17.84
C TYR A 100 -10.96 18.64 16.51
N LEU A 101 -11.65 18.30 15.42
CA LEU A 101 -11.03 18.27 14.09
C LEU A 101 -10.50 19.65 13.68
N LYS A 102 -11.21 20.74 14.02
CA LYS A 102 -10.73 22.11 13.75
C LYS A 102 -9.48 22.45 14.54
N GLU A 103 -9.41 22.06 15.81
CA GLU A 103 -8.20 22.25 16.62
C GLU A 103 -6.98 21.58 15.96
N LEU A 104 -7.12 20.33 15.50
CA LEU A 104 -6.04 19.64 14.78
C LEU A 104 -5.67 20.30 13.44
N VAL A 105 -6.67 20.86 12.74
CA VAL A 105 -6.45 21.59 11.49
C VAL A 105 -5.65 22.87 11.72
N GLU A 106 -5.85 23.56 12.85
CA GLU A 106 -5.12 24.78 13.21
C GLU A 106 -3.64 24.51 13.53
N GLU A 107 -3.26 23.27 13.86
CA GLU A 107 -1.87 22.87 14.06
C GLU A 107 -1.08 22.72 12.73
N LEU A 108 -1.76 22.72 11.58
CA LEU A 108 -1.15 22.50 10.26
C LEU A 108 -1.07 23.82 9.46
N ASP A 109 0.13 24.18 8.99
CA ASP A 109 0.36 25.41 8.21
C ASP A 109 -0.43 25.46 6.89
N ASN A 110 -0.61 24.31 6.25
CA ASN A 110 -1.32 24.22 4.98
C ASN A 110 -2.06 22.89 4.88
N ILE A 111 -3.39 22.95 4.95
CA ILE A 111 -4.25 21.80 4.76
C ILE A 111 -5.38 22.09 3.76
N SER A 112 -5.70 21.09 2.95
CA SER A 112 -6.87 21.11 2.07
C SER A 112 -7.62 19.79 2.14
N PHE A 113 -8.94 19.85 2.14
CA PHE A 113 -9.83 18.68 2.08
C PHE A 113 -10.41 18.54 0.67
N SER A 114 -10.51 17.31 0.17
CA SER A 114 -11.02 17.04 -1.17
C SER A 114 -11.78 15.72 -1.23
N TYR A 115 -12.96 15.77 -1.84
CA TYR A 115 -13.78 14.58 -2.02
C TYR A 115 -13.16 13.62 -3.02
N LEU A 116 -13.17 12.35 -2.67
CA LEU A 116 -12.69 11.26 -3.50
C LEU A 116 -13.78 10.20 -3.61
N SER A 117 -13.98 9.62 -4.80
CA SER A 117 -14.89 8.49 -4.91
C SER A 117 -14.34 7.28 -4.15
N ARG A 118 -15.24 6.47 -3.59
CA ARG A 118 -14.87 5.24 -2.86
C ARG A 118 -13.96 4.29 -3.64
N THR A 119 -14.13 4.21 -4.97
CA THR A 119 -13.25 3.44 -5.87
C THR A 119 -11.80 3.88 -5.85
N ASN A 120 -11.52 5.12 -5.47
CA ASN A 120 -10.18 5.67 -5.34
C ASN A 120 -9.70 5.70 -3.89
N ASN A 121 -10.56 5.39 -2.91
CA ASN A 121 -10.26 5.38 -1.47
C ASN A 121 -10.01 3.96 -0.91
N GLN A 122 -9.81 2.97 -1.80
CA GLN A 122 -9.84 1.54 -1.45
C GLN A 122 -8.86 1.14 -0.36
N PHE A 123 -7.69 1.80 -0.27
CA PHE A 123 -6.70 1.41 0.72
C PHE A 123 -7.13 1.80 2.14
N ALA A 124 -7.68 3.00 2.33
CA ALA A 124 -8.24 3.41 3.61
C ALA A 124 -9.45 2.51 3.98
N THR A 125 -10.34 2.23 3.02
CA THR A 125 -11.46 1.28 3.20
C THR A 125 -10.99 -0.11 3.64
N ALA A 126 -9.91 -0.62 3.04
CA ALA A 126 -9.35 -1.92 3.39
C ALA A 126 -8.76 -1.92 4.81
N LEU A 127 -8.09 -0.84 5.22
CA LEU A 127 -7.57 -0.68 6.58
C LEU A 127 -8.68 -0.63 7.62
N ALA A 128 -9.73 0.15 7.37
CA ALA A 128 -10.91 0.23 8.24
C ALA A 128 -11.63 -1.12 8.35
N THR A 129 -11.75 -1.83 7.23
CA THR A 129 -12.32 -3.17 7.21
C THR A 129 -11.45 -4.16 8.00
N LEU A 130 -10.14 -4.15 7.80
CA LEU A 130 -9.20 -5.01 8.52
C LEU A 130 -9.27 -4.76 10.04
N SER A 131 -9.26 -3.49 10.47
CA SER A 131 -9.31 -3.14 11.89
C SER A 131 -10.66 -3.52 12.52
N SER A 132 -11.76 -3.41 11.79
CA SER A 132 -13.09 -3.84 12.27
C SER A 132 -13.15 -5.34 12.61
N MET A 133 -12.33 -6.16 11.94
CA MET A 133 -12.28 -7.62 12.12
C MET A 133 -11.46 -8.05 13.33
N LEU A 134 -10.67 -7.14 13.91
CA LEU A 134 -9.86 -7.42 15.09
C LEU A 134 -10.75 -7.85 16.27
N GLN A 135 -10.34 -8.88 16.99
CA GLN A 135 -11.04 -9.36 18.19
C GLN A 135 -10.30 -8.85 19.43
N VAL A 136 -10.94 -7.97 20.19
CA VAL A 136 -10.32 -7.38 21.39
C VAL A 136 -10.47 -8.34 22.57
N THR A 137 -9.34 -8.68 23.19
CA THR A 137 -9.26 -9.50 24.40
C THR A 137 -8.30 -8.84 25.39
N ASP A 138 -8.38 -9.19 26.67
CA ASP A 138 -7.63 -8.52 27.75
C ASP A 138 -6.09 -8.61 27.65
N ARG A 139 -5.54 -9.41 26.72
CA ARG A 139 -4.09 -9.59 26.49
C ARG A 139 -3.67 -9.34 25.05
N LEU A 140 -4.41 -8.51 24.33
CA LEU A 140 -4.15 -8.30 22.91
C LEU A 140 -2.90 -7.42 22.71
N GLU A 141 -1.83 -8.03 22.21
CA GLU A 141 -0.65 -7.34 21.69
C GLU A 141 -0.64 -7.47 20.17
N ILE A 142 -0.50 -6.35 19.46
CA ILE A 142 -0.50 -6.30 18.00
C ILE A 142 0.78 -5.63 17.55
N GLU A 143 1.57 -6.33 16.75
CA GLU A 143 2.72 -5.74 16.07
C GLU A 143 2.25 -4.82 14.93
N PRO A 144 3.04 -3.78 14.58
CA PRO A 144 2.74 -2.92 13.44
C PRO A 144 2.53 -3.74 12.15
N LEU A 145 1.47 -3.42 11.40
CA LEU A 145 1.16 -4.10 10.14
C LEU A 145 2.25 -3.83 9.10
N LYS A 146 2.99 -4.88 8.74
CA LYS A 146 3.97 -4.82 7.66
C LYS A 146 3.34 -5.27 6.34
N ILE A 147 3.36 -4.37 5.34
CA ILE A 147 2.92 -4.68 3.97
C ILE A 147 4.16 -4.72 3.07
N GLU A 148 4.41 -5.88 2.45
CA GLU A 148 5.56 -6.07 1.56
C GLU A 148 5.13 -6.19 0.09
N VAL A 149 5.88 -5.53 -0.78
CA VAL A 149 5.68 -5.64 -2.23
C VAL A 149 6.53 -6.79 -2.77
N SER A 150 5.89 -7.93 -3.04
CA SER A 150 6.54 -9.04 -3.72
C SER A 150 6.61 -8.79 -5.23
N ARG A 151 7.83 -8.65 -5.76
CA ARG A 151 8.07 -8.36 -7.19
C ARG A 151 8.19 -9.62 -8.06
N ARG A 152 8.25 -10.80 -7.46
CA ARG A 152 8.39 -12.08 -8.17
C ARG A 152 7.51 -13.14 -7.51
N PRO A 153 6.92 -14.06 -8.28
CA PRO A 153 6.30 -15.24 -7.71
C PRO A 153 7.27 -16.02 -6.82
N VAL A 154 6.77 -16.60 -5.73
CA VAL A 154 7.59 -17.32 -4.73
C VAL A 154 8.39 -18.46 -5.37
N TYR A 155 7.84 -19.16 -6.37
CA TYR A 155 8.54 -20.26 -7.05
C TYR A 155 9.83 -19.83 -7.77
N CYS A 156 9.97 -18.54 -8.13
CA CYS A 156 11.21 -18.03 -8.71
C CYS A 156 12.38 -18.10 -7.73
N MET A 157 12.14 -18.17 -6.41
CA MET A 157 13.19 -18.40 -5.43
C MET A 157 13.73 -19.84 -5.51
N ALA A 158 12.89 -20.82 -5.86
CA ALA A 158 13.33 -22.20 -6.09
C ALA A 158 14.12 -22.38 -7.40
N LEU A 159 14.09 -21.38 -8.28
CA LEU A 159 14.84 -21.36 -9.55
C LEU A 159 16.20 -20.66 -9.40
N THR A 160 16.63 -20.32 -8.18
CA THR A 160 17.95 -19.70 -7.96
C THR A 160 19.03 -20.75 -7.80
N ASP A 161 20.03 -20.59 -8.68
CA ASP A 161 21.27 -21.32 -8.89
C ASP A 161 21.13 -22.81 -9.22
N GLU A 162 21.33 -23.14 -10.51
CA GLU A 162 21.90 -24.44 -10.84
C GLU A 162 23.21 -24.59 -10.02
N PRO A 163 23.56 -25.81 -9.54
CA PRO A 163 24.69 -26.00 -8.63
C PRO A 163 26.02 -25.40 -9.10
N ASP A 164 26.13 -25.10 -10.40
CA ASP A 164 27.31 -24.55 -11.05
C ASP A 164 27.30 -23.01 -11.21
N GLY A 165 26.27 -22.32 -10.71
CA GLY A 165 26.12 -20.87 -10.74
C GLY A 165 25.90 -20.30 -12.15
N LYS A 166 25.60 -21.13 -13.13
CA LYS A 166 25.37 -20.70 -14.52
C LYS A 166 23.87 -20.58 -14.82
N PRO A 167 23.47 -19.64 -15.70
CA PRO A 167 22.09 -19.56 -16.16
C PRO A 167 21.66 -20.85 -16.87
N TRP A 168 20.39 -21.24 -16.74
CA TRP A 168 19.80 -22.44 -17.37
C TRP A 168 20.05 -22.59 -18.89
N TYR A 169 20.36 -21.49 -19.59
CA TYR A 169 20.65 -21.47 -21.03
C TYR A 169 22.16 -21.49 -21.36
N HIS A 170 23.05 -21.56 -20.36
CA HIS A 170 24.49 -21.45 -20.52
C HIS A 170 25.05 -22.44 -21.54
N ASP A 171 24.70 -23.72 -21.42
CA ASP A 171 25.24 -24.76 -22.31
C ASP A 171 24.68 -24.64 -23.73
N THR A 172 23.44 -24.19 -23.87
CA THR A 172 22.84 -23.88 -25.17
C THR A 172 23.56 -22.71 -25.83
N LYS A 173 23.90 -21.66 -25.06
CA LYS A 173 24.66 -20.50 -25.55
C LYS A 173 26.09 -20.88 -25.95
N ILE A 174 26.80 -21.69 -25.16
CA ILE A 174 28.15 -22.19 -25.51
C ILE A 174 28.09 -23.01 -26.80
N TYR A 175 27.09 -23.88 -26.95
CA TYR A 175 26.96 -24.69 -28.15
C TYR A 175 26.75 -23.83 -29.41
N ILE A 176 25.89 -22.82 -29.36
CA ILE A 176 25.67 -21.93 -30.51
C ILE A 176 26.95 -21.14 -30.85
N GLN A 177 27.69 -20.68 -29.85
CA GLN A 177 28.91 -19.87 -30.05
C GLN A 177 30.13 -20.67 -30.50
N LYS A 178 30.36 -21.84 -29.92
CA LYS A 178 31.62 -22.59 -30.02
C LYS A 178 31.45 -24.01 -30.57
N GLN A 179 30.22 -24.43 -30.85
CA GLN A 179 29.87 -25.83 -31.17
C GLN A 179 30.41 -26.82 -30.13
N GLY A 180 30.54 -26.37 -28.88
CA GLY A 180 31.09 -27.12 -27.76
C GLY A 180 30.00 -27.65 -26.84
N PHE A 181 30.27 -28.78 -26.19
CA PHE A 181 29.42 -29.37 -25.17
C PHE A 181 30.10 -29.36 -23.81
N PRO A 182 29.34 -29.44 -22.70
CA PRO A 182 29.91 -29.60 -21.36
C PRO A 182 30.80 -30.85 -21.27
N LYS A 183 31.91 -30.77 -20.52
CA LYS A 183 32.92 -31.84 -20.43
C LYS A 183 32.36 -33.18 -19.93
N GLU A 184 31.29 -33.16 -19.14
CA GLU A 184 30.65 -34.33 -18.56
C GLU A 184 29.31 -34.69 -19.23
N SER A 185 28.99 -34.09 -20.38
CA SER A 185 27.71 -34.30 -21.06
C SER A 185 27.60 -35.68 -21.72
N THR A 186 26.49 -36.38 -21.47
CA THR A 186 26.16 -37.65 -22.13
C THR A 186 25.64 -37.42 -23.56
N ALA A 187 25.56 -38.49 -24.37
CA ALA A 187 25.02 -38.40 -25.72
C ALA A 187 23.55 -37.90 -25.75
N SER A 188 22.75 -38.21 -24.73
CA SER A 188 21.39 -37.68 -24.58
C SER A 188 21.37 -36.19 -24.30
N ASP A 189 22.28 -35.71 -23.44
CA ASP A 189 22.39 -34.28 -23.08
C ASP A 189 22.79 -33.46 -24.31
N GLN A 190 23.79 -33.94 -25.06
CA GLN A 190 24.22 -33.30 -26.30
C GLN A 190 23.09 -33.23 -27.34
N ARG A 191 22.27 -34.28 -27.43
CA ARG A 191 21.08 -34.30 -28.32
C ARG A 191 20.03 -33.30 -27.87
N TYR A 192 19.80 -33.17 -26.56
CA TYR A 192 18.89 -32.20 -25.99
C TYR A 192 19.37 -30.77 -26.23
N ILE A 193 20.65 -30.49 -25.98
CA ILE A 193 21.29 -29.18 -26.24
C ILE A 193 21.15 -28.79 -27.71
N ARG A 194 21.41 -29.70 -28.65
CA ARG A 194 21.18 -29.44 -30.09
C ARG A 194 19.73 -29.08 -30.41
N LYS A 195 18.78 -29.82 -29.84
CA LYS A 195 17.33 -29.60 -30.03
C LYS A 195 16.87 -28.28 -29.41
N MET A 196 17.46 -27.88 -28.29
CA MET A 196 17.17 -26.58 -27.68
C MET A 196 17.80 -25.46 -28.48
N ALA A 197 19.07 -25.59 -28.87
CA ALA A 197 19.79 -24.59 -29.66
C ALA A 197 19.10 -24.25 -30.98
N SER A 198 18.44 -25.21 -31.64
CA SER A 198 17.70 -24.94 -32.88
C SER A 198 16.50 -24.00 -32.72
N LYS A 199 16.09 -23.70 -31.47
CA LYS A 199 14.99 -22.79 -31.15
C LYS A 199 15.48 -21.38 -30.78
N PHE A 200 16.77 -21.13 -30.90
CA PHE A 200 17.37 -19.85 -30.51
C PHE A 200 18.42 -19.43 -31.54
N PHE A 201 18.67 -18.13 -31.62
CA PHE A 201 19.80 -17.57 -32.34
C PHE A 201 20.52 -16.53 -31.48
N LEU A 202 21.80 -16.31 -31.77
CA LEU A 202 22.63 -15.40 -31.01
C LEU A 202 22.78 -14.08 -31.77
N SER A 203 22.56 -12.95 -31.09
CA SER A 203 22.87 -11.62 -31.59
C SER A 203 23.69 -10.87 -30.55
N GLY A 204 24.98 -10.64 -30.86
CA GLY A 204 25.95 -10.16 -29.88
C GLY A 204 26.13 -11.15 -28.73
N GLU A 205 25.95 -10.68 -27.49
CA GLU A 205 26.02 -11.51 -26.28
C GLU A 205 24.66 -12.08 -25.83
N SER A 206 23.57 -11.68 -26.49
CA SER A 206 22.21 -12.03 -26.08
C SER A 206 21.65 -13.19 -26.90
N LEU A 207 20.94 -14.09 -26.23
CA LEU A 207 20.26 -15.23 -26.83
C LEU A 207 18.79 -14.88 -27.09
N TYR A 208 18.35 -14.99 -28.34
CA TYR A 208 16.98 -14.73 -28.78
C TYR A 208 16.31 -16.02 -29.20
N LYS A 209 15.00 -16.10 -28.99
CA LYS A 209 14.17 -17.22 -29.44
C LYS A 209 13.64 -16.96 -30.84
#